data_AF-A0A1G4J1L4-F1
#
_entry.id   AF-A0A1G4J1L4-F1
#
_cell.length_a   1.000
_cell.length_b   1.000
_cell.length_c   1.000
_cell.angle_alpha   90.00
_cell.angle_beta   90.00
_cell.angle_gamma   90.00
#
_symmetry.space_group_name_H-M   'P 1'
#
loop_
_entity.id
_entity.type
_entity.pdbx_description
1 polymer ?
#
loop_
_entity_poly.entity_id
_entity_poly.type
_entity_poly.pdbx_seq_one_letter_code
_entity_poly.pdbx_strand_id
1 'polypeptide(L)'
;MIFLTMLRIKAFKLISLASPLLMRGILGKQRSATFGLALKLGFRQLRTGRPLLGPTVSASKTGRNPYLQRTRKVDISKIPKMSSENTSSASSTISKPIVWVDCEMTGLDHTKDKIIEICCIITDGDLNIVDEAGYESVVHCDKSILDGMDDWCVEHHGSSGLTQKVLESSKSTEQVEDELLAYVKRLIPDKRKGVLAGNSVHMDRIFMLREFPRVISHLFYRIIDVSSIMEVSFRHNPDLASVFPRKKGAHTARSDILESIAQLKWYREHYLKSAQETREFVERQRLQNEDGQIAESGSAKKSSNGSEGLTGVIKGIRESIAGVLKPQDEHHLDREESPSKKPKLDQE
;
A
#
# COMPACT_ATOMS: atom_id res chain seq x y z
N MET A 1 -14.70 5.15 4.06
CA MET A 1 -15.86 5.74 3.34
C MET A 1 -16.19 7.17 3.80
N ILE A 2 -15.17 7.95 4.19
CA ILE A 2 -15.28 9.40 4.48
C ILE A 2 -14.43 10.20 3.46
N PHE A 3 -13.36 9.62 2.93
CA PHE A 3 -12.58 10.20 1.82
C PHE A 3 -13.27 10.15 0.44
N LEU A 4 -14.23 9.23 0.20
CA LEU A 4 -14.93 9.14 -1.09
C LEU A 4 -16.10 10.14 -1.23
N THR A 5 -16.52 10.76 -0.13
CA THR A 5 -17.64 11.71 -0.11
C THR A 5 -17.23 13.10 -0.62
N MET A 6 -15.93 13.43 -0.57
CA MET A 6 -15.42 14.74 -1.02
C MET A 6 -15.41 14.93 -2.54
N LEU A 7 -15.30 13.87 -3.34
CA LEU A 7 -15.22 14.02 -4.80
C LEU A 7 -16.59 14.12 -5.50
N ARG A 8 -17.69 13.74 -4.83
CA ARG A 8 -19.04 13.75 -5.42
C ARG A 8 -19.82 15.05 -5.22
N ILE A 9 -19.45 15.89 -4.24
CA ILE A 9 -20.24 17.09 -3.88
C ILE A 9 -19.88 18.31 -4.76
N LYS A 10 -18.68 18.39 -5.34
CA LYS A 10 -18.30 19.51 -6.23
C LYS A 10 -18.84 19.40 -7.67
N ALA A 11 -19.35 18.25 -8.11
CA ALA A 11 -19.83 18.05 -9.48
C ALA A 11 -21.34 18.23 -9.69
N PHE A 12 -22.14 18.47 -8.63
CA PHE A 12 -23.61 18.47 -8.73
C PHE A 12 -24.29 19.82 -8.47
N LYS A 13 -23.52 20.92 -8.37
CA LYS A 13 -24.05 22.27 -8.09
C LYS A 13 -23.97 23.24 -9.27
N LEU A 14 -23.92 22.75 -10.51
CA LEU A 14 -23.89 23.58 -11.72
C LEU A 14 -24.92 23.20 -12.80
N ILE A 15 -26.00 22.50 -12.43
CA ILE A 15 -27.14 22.26 -13.32
C ILE A 15 -28.43 22.51 -12.53
N SER A 16 -28.81 23.78 -12.41
CA SER A 16 -30.21 24.18 -12.26
C SER A 16 -30.28 25.70 -12.37
N LEU A 17 -30.66 26.19 -13.54
CA LEU A 17 -31.42 27.43 -13.77
C LEU A 17 -31.57 27.61 -15.29
N ALA A 18 -32.61 27.00 -15.85
CA ALA A 18 -33.38 27.56 -16.98
C ALA A 18 -34.53 26.60 -17.33
N SER A 19 -35.75 27.11 -17.25
CA SER A 19 -36.96 26.55 -17.88
C SER A 19 -37.84 27.76 -18.28
N PRO A 20 -38.91 27.57 -19.07
CA PRO A 20 -38.88 27.40 -20.53
C PRO A 20 -39.80 28.44 -21.21
N LEU A 21 -39.69 28.72 -22.52
CA LEU A 21 -40.86 29.08 -23.35
C LEU A 21 -40.60 29.16 -24.87
N LEU A 22 -41.42 28.40 -25.59
CA LEU A 22 -42.16 28.67 -26.84
C LEU A 22 -41.50 28.91 -28.23
N MET A 23 -41.99 28.05 -29.15
CA MET A 23 -42.50 28.28 -30.53
C MET A 23 -41.62 28.08 -31.78
N ARG A 24 -42.04 27.05 -32.53
CA ARG A 24 -42.33 26.98 -33.99
C ARG A 24 -41.24 27.38 -35.00
N GLY A 25 -40.75 26.35 -35.71
CA GLY A 25 -41.07 26.18 -37.14
C GLY A 25 -40.01 26.56 -38.18
N ILE A 26 -39.84 25.65 -39.14
CA ILE A 26 -39.63 25.84 -40.60
C ILE A 26 -38.44 25.02 -41.17
N LEU A 27 -38.81 24.21 -42.17
CA LEU A 27 -38.00 23.43 -43.11
C LEU A 27 -36.93 24.27 -43.86
N GLY A 28 -35.82 23.64 -44.24
CA GLY A 28 -35.31 23.80 -45.61
C GLY A 28 -33.79 23.86 -45.84
N LYS A 29 -33.31 22.87 -46.60
CA LYS A 29 -32.33 22.92 -47.71
C LYS A 29 -30.81 23.15 -47.46
N GLN A 30 -30.09 22.09 -47.87
CA GLN A 30 -28.98 22.02 -48.86
C GLN A 30 -27.50 22.33 -48.51
N ARG A 31 -26.69 21.26 -48.72
CA ARG A 31 -25.47 21.08 -49.55
C ARG A 31 -24.18 21.89 -49.28
N SER A 32 -23.15 21.12 -48.87
CA SER A 32 -21.86 20.86 -49.54
C SER A 32 -20.95 22.03 -49.96
N ALA A 33 -19.72 22.05 -49.40
CA ALA A 33 -18.49 22.19 -50.18
C ALA A 33 -17.24 21.81 -49.35
N THR A 34 -16.53 20.80 -49.83
CA THR A 34 -15.14 20.45 -49.55
C THR A 34 -14.18 21.40 -50.28
N PHE A 35 -13.06 21.79 -49.66
CA PHE A 35 -11.84 22.18 -50.39
C PHE A 35 -10.61 21.79 -49.56
N GLY A 36 -9.79 20.90 -50.11
CA GLY A 36 -8.43 20.65 -49.65
C GLY A 36 -7.43 21.42 -50.48
N LEU A 37 -6.27 21.73 -49.92
CA LEU A 37 -5.07 22.02 -50.69
C LEU A 37 -3.83 21.57 -49.92
N ALA A 38 -3.06 20.71 -50.58
CA ALA A 38 -1.73 20.26 -50.18
C ALA A 38 -0.67 21.21 -50.73
N LEU A 39 0.49 21.31 -50.07
CA LEU A 39 1.75 21.61 -50.75
C LEU A 39 2.94 20.97 -50.01
N LYS A 40 3.62 20.07 -50.70
CA LYS A 40 4.98 19.57 -50.44
C LYS A 40 5.97 20.55 -51.07
N LEU A 41 7.14 20.75 -50.44
CA LEU A 41 8.49 20.43 -50.98
C LEU A 41 9.60 21.15 -50.20
N GLY A 42 10.76 20.49 -50.03
CA GLY A 42 12.05 21.17 -49.92
C GLY A 42 13.02 20.61 -48.89
N PHE A 43 13.68 19.50 -49.21
CA PHE A 43 14.90 19.05 -48.54
C PHE A 43 16.11 19.85 -49.05
N ARG A 44 16.95 20.38 -48.15
CA ARG A 44 18.38 20.60 -48.47
C ARG A 44 19.24 20.64 -47.20
N GLN A 45 20.32 19.88 -47.27
CA GLN A 45 21.26 19.52 -46.22
C GLN A 45 22.47 20.46 -46.27
N LEU A 46 22.96 20.95 -45.13
CA LEU A 46 24.33 21.46 -44.98
C LEU A 46 24.94 20.95 -43.66
N ARG A 47 26.11 20.33 -43.79
CA ARG A 47 27.01 19.86 -42.74
C ARG A 47 27.83 21.02 -42.17
N THR A 48 28.08 21.00 -40.86
CA THR A 48 29.37 21.02 -40.15
C THR A 48 29.26 21.77 -38.81
N GLY A 49 29.75 21.17 -37.71
CA GLY A 49 29.87 21.81 -36.39
C GLY A 49 29.96 20.79 -35.25
N ARG A 50 31.13 20.71 -34.62
CA ARG A 50 31.58 19.76 -33.58
C ARG A 50 30.68 19.69 -32.32
N PRO A 51 30.57 18.52 -31.66
CA PRO A 51 29.96 18.44 -30.32
C PRO A 51 30.97 18.85 -29.23
N LEU A 52 30.52 19.70 -28.31
CA LEU A 52 31.26 20.09 -27.11
C LEU A 52 31.23 18.93 -26.09
N LEU A 53 32.41 18.50 -25.64
CA LEU A 53 32.60 17.57 -24.53
C LEU A 53 32.16 18.23 -23.22
N GLY A 54 31.12 17.67 -22.58
CA GLY A 54 30.80 17.91 -21.17
C GLY A 54 31.66 17.01 -20.26
N PRO A 55 31.92 17.42 -19.01
CA PRO A 55 32.80 16.69 -18.11
C PRO A 55 32.17 15.37 -17.64
N THR A 56 33.01 14.34 -17.59
CA THR A 56 32.73 12.99 -17.14
C THR A 56 32.34 12.97 -15.66
N VAL A 57 31.08 12.68 -15.36
CA VAL A 57 30.65 12.31 -14.00
C VAL A 57 31.00 10.84 -13.79
N SER A 58 32.02 10.63 -12.95
CA SER A 58 32.37 9.34 -12.36
C SER A 58 31.13 8.63 -11.80
N ALA A 59 30.88 7.41 -12.28
CA ALA A 59 29.82 6.56 -11.77
C ALA A 59 30.10 6.21 -10.30
N SER A 60 29.49 6.97 -9.39
CA SER A 60 29.53 6.65 -7.96
C SER A 60 28.81 5.30 -7.76
N LYS A 61 29.50 4.36 -7.10
CA LYS A 61 28.94 3.07 -6.68
C LYS A 61 27.70 3.33 -5.82
N THR A 62 26.52 3.18 -6.41
CA THR A 62 25.26 3.24 -5.66
C THR A 62 25.24 2.08 -4.66
N GLY A 63 25.13 2.43 -3.38
CA GLY A 63 24.92 1.47 -2.31
C GLY A 63 23.68 0.64 -2.59
N ARG A 64 23.84 -0.68 -2.64
CA ARG A 64 22.76 -1.64 -2.92
C ARG A 64 21.70 -1.57 -1.83
N ASN A 65 20.43 -1.68 -2.22
CA ASN A 65 19.27 -1.65 -1.33
C ASN A 65 19.35 -2.74 -0.23
N PRO A 66 19.36 -2.39 1.06
CA PRO A 66 19.49 -3.34 2.17
C PRO A 66 18.30 -4.31 2.29
N TYR A 67 17.13 -3.99 1.71
CA TYR A 67 15.96 -4.87 1.72
C TYR A 67 16.02 -6.03 0.70
N LEU A 68 16.93 -5.98 -0.27
CA LEU A 68 17.13 -7.06 -1.25
C LEU A 68 18.17 -8.10 -0.80
N GLN A 69 18.75 -7.97 0.39
CA GLN A 69 19.92 -8.77 0.82
C GLN A 69 19.61 -10.00 1.68
N ARG A 70 18.38 -10.55 1.65
CA ARG A 70 18.05 -11.70 2.51
C ARG A 70 17.41 -12.88 1.78
N THR A 71 18.14 -13.45 0.83
CA THR A 71 18.05 -14.89 0.53
C THR A 71 19.20 -15.61 1.23
N ARG A 72 19.15 -15.73 2.56
CA ARG A 72 20.02 -16.70 3.25
C ARG A 72 19.41 -18.08 3.05
N LYS A 73 20.13 -18.99 2.39
CA LYS A 73 19.88 -20.43 2.55
C LYS A 73 20.04 -20.72 4.05
N VAL A 74 18.94 -21.06 4.71
CA VAL A 74 18.98 -21.51 6.11
C VAL A 74 19.48 -22.94 6.08
N ASP A 75 20.65 -23.17 6.64
CA ASP A 75 21.19 -24.50 6.90
C ASP A 75 20.52 -25.02 8.19
N ILE A 76 19.57 -25.93 8.02
CA ILE A 76 18.71 -26.48 9.09
C ILE A 76 19.55 -27.31 10.09
N SER A 77 20.79 -27.65 9.75
CA SER A 77 21.70 -28.43 10.61
C SER A 77 22.32 -27.64 11.78
N LYS A 78 22.10 -26.32 11.87
CA LYS A 78 22.72 -25.44 12.88
C LYS A 78 21.74 -24.79 13.87
N ILE A 79 20.58 -25.39 14.12
CA ILE A 79 19.67 -24.93 15.17
C ILE A 79 20.24 -25.35 16.54
N PRO A 80 20.68 -24.43 17.42
CA PRO A 80 21.16 -24.79 18.75
C PRO A 80 19.97 -25.14 19.65
N LYS A 81 20.10 -26.22 20.43
CA LYS A 81 19.16 -26.56 21.51
C LYS A 81 19.23 -25.48 22.60
N MET A 82 18.08 -24.93 22.97
CA MET A 82 17.94 -23.95 24.06
C MET A 82 18.28 -24.59 25.41
N SER A 83 19.22 -23.99 26.13
CA SER A 83 19.31 -24.04 27.59
C SER A 83 18.99 -22.66 28.15
N SER A 84 18.33 -22.65 29.30
CA SER A 84 17.76 -21.50 29.99
C SER A 84 18.80 -20.57 30.63
N GLU A 85 18.38 -19.30 30.73
CA GLU A 85 18.86 -18.23 31.61
C GLU A 85 20.18 -17.52 31.28
N ASN A 86 20.05 -16.25 30.84
CA ASN A 86 20.61 -15.13 31.61
C ASN A 86 20.02 -13.78 31.20
N THR A 87 19.54 -13.04 32.19
CA THR A 87 19.07 -11.65 32.13
C THR A 87 20.23 -10.69 31.90
N SER A 88 20.23 -10.01 30.75
CA SER A 88 20.83 -8.67 30.59
C SER A 88 20.07 -7.91 29.50
N SER A 89 19.75 -6.66 29.79
CA SER A 89 18.93 -5.75 28.99
C SER A 89 19.65 -5.30 27.71
N ALA A 90 19.87 -6.23 26.77
CA ALA A 90 20.18 -5.88 25.40
C ALA A 90 18.89 -5.34 24.75
N SER A 91 18.90 -4.07 24.35
CA SER A 91 17.85 -3.46 23.53
C SER A 91 17.59 -4.35 22.31
N SER A 92 16.54 -5.17 22.38
CA SER A 92 16.13 -6.02 21.27
C SER A 92 15.78 -5.12 20.09
N THR A 93 16.59 -5.15 19.04
CA THR A 93 16.32 -4.36 17.84
C THR A 93 14.96 -4.77 17.26
N ILE A 94 14.04 -3.81 17.12
CA ILE A 94 12.73 -4.06 16.52
C ILE A 94 12.92 -4.56 15.08
N SER A 95 12.39 -5.74 14.77
CA SER A 95 12.50 -6.33 13.44
C SER A 95 11.54 -5.64 12.47
N LYS A 96 12.08 -5.10 11.36
CA LYS A 96 11.31 -4.41 10.30
C LYS A 96 10.34 -3.36 10.87
N PRO A 97 10.85 -2.35 11.59
CA PRO A 97 10.00 -1.43 12.33
C PRO A 97 9.14 -0.57 11.39
N ILE A 98 7.89 -0.37 11.80
CA ILE A 98 6.91 0.47 11.10
C ILE A 98 6.50 1.60 12.05
N VAL A 99 6.55 2.82 11.54
CA VAL A 99 6.26 4.05 12.29
C VAL A 99 4.92 4.57 11.79
N TRP A 100 3.87 4.30 12.55
CA TRP A 100 2.51 4.70 12.24
C TRP A 100 2.28 6.12 12.71
N VAL A 101 1.82 6.99 11.82
CA VAL A 101 1.55 8.40 12.12
C VAL A 101 0.19 8.78 11.55
N ASP A 102 -0.48 9.65 12.28
CA ASP A 102 -1.69 10.36 11.85
C ASP A 102 -1.59 11.79 12.39
N CYS A 103 -1.78 12.76 11.51
CA CYS A 103 -1.76 14.18 11.84
C CYS A 103 -3.15 14.77 11.65
N GLU A 104 -3.55 15.63 12.58
CA GLU A 104 -4.65 16.56 12.34
C GLU A 104 -4.07 17.89 11.85
N MET A 105 -4.70 18.46 10.83
CA MET A 105 -4.26 19.72 10.20
C MET A 105 -5.38 20.76 10.18
N THR A 106 -5.00 22.03 10.03
CA THR A 106 -5.96 23.14 9.81
C THR A 106 -6.65 23.08 8.44
N GLY A 107 -6.18 22.21 7.54
CA GLY A 107 -6.69 22.03 6.18
C GLY A 107 -5.77 21.13 5.35
N LEU A 108 -5.95 21.13 4.03
CA LEU A 108 -5.24 20.24 3.09
C LEU A 108 -4.22 20.97 2.18
N ASP A 109 -4.13 22.30 2.25
CA ASP A 109 -3.10 23.08 1.55
C ASP A 109 -1.79 23.02 2.34
N HIS A 110 -0.96 22.00 2.06
CA HIS A 110 0.36 21.82 2.68
C HIS A 110 1.32 23.02 2.58
N THR A 111 1.02 24.04 1.76
CA THR A 111 1.82 25.26 1.70
C THR A 111 1.40 26.30 2.74
N LYS A 112 0.16 26.24 3.23
CA LYS A 112 -0.45 27.23 4.14
C LYS A 112 -0.89 26.64 5.47
N ASP A 113 -1.63 25.52 5.41
CA ASP A 113 -2.20 24.85 6.57
C ASP A 113 -1.12 24.27 7.46
N LYS A 114 -1.43 24.02 8.74
CA LYS A 114 -0.48 23.60 9.78
C LYS A 114 -0.86 22.27 10.40
N ILE A 115 0.14 21.53 10.90
CA ILE A 115 -0.10 20.39 11.80
C ILE A 115 -0.52 20.94 13.17
N ILE A 116 -1.62 20.43 13.72
CA ILE A 116 -2.17 20.85 15.03
C ILE A 116 -2.27 19.71 16.04
N GLU A 117 -2.31 18.45 15.59
CA GLU A 117 -2.14 17.27 16.43
C GLU A 117 -1.29 16.24 15.68
N ILE A 118 -0.52 15.45 16.42
CA ILE A 118 0.15 14.28 15.87
C ILE A 118 0.12 13.13 16.86
N CYS A 119 -0.22 11.94 16.36
CA CYS A 119 -0.05 10.69 17.06
C CYS A 119 0.99 9.81 16.34
N CYS A 120 1.73 9.01 17.10
CA CYS A 120 2.73 8.09 16.60
C CYS A 120 2.74 6.78 17.39
N ILE A 121 2.58 5.65 16.70
CA ILE A 121 2.66 4.30 17.27
C ILE A 121 3.70 3.50 16.47
N ILE A 122 4.52 2.70 17.17
CA ILE A 122 5.52 1.87 16.51
C ILE A 122 5.12 0.40 16.62
N THR A 123 5.13 -0.29 15.47
CA THR A 123 4.97 -1.75 15.42
C THR A 123 6.24 -2.42 14.90
N ASP A 124 6.37 -3.71 15.19
CA ASP A 124 7.27 -4.58 14.43
C ASP A 124 6.70 -4.88 13.03
N GLY A 125 7.45 -5.66 12.24
CA GLY A 125 7.03 -6.09 10.91
C GLY A 125 5.87 -7.09 10.88
N ASP A 126 5.44 -7.58 12.03
CA ASP A 126 4.27 -8.45 12.19
C ASP A 126 3.04 -7.69 12.68
N LEU A 127 3.13 -6.35 12.78
CA LEU A 127 2.06 -5.45 13.21
C LEU A 127 1.74 -5.55 14.71
N ASN A 128 2.69 -6.03 15.52
CA ASN A 128 2.58 -6.00 16.97
C ASN A 128 3.03 -4.63 17.49
N ILE A 129 2.21 -3.99 18.33
CA ILE A 129 2.54 -2.72 18.95
C ILE A 129 3.71 -2.93 19.92
N VAL A 130 4.74 -2.10 19.79
CA VAL A 130 5.97 -2.20 20.60
C VAL A 130 5.87 -1.37 21.87
N ASP A 131 5.14 -0.26 21.81
CA ASP A 131 4.92 0.66 22.92
C ASP A 131 3.43 1.02 22.94
N GLU A 132 2.67 0.43 23.86
CA GLU A 132 1.23 0.66 23.98
C GLU A 132 0.90 2.10 24.36
N ALA A 133 1.82 2.84 25.00
CA ALA A 133 1.59 4.25 25.29
C ALA A 133 1.63 5.09 24.01
N GLY A 134 2.54 4.77 23.09
CA GLY A 134 2.76 5.58 21.89
C GLY A 134 3.30 6.98 22.21
N TYR A 135 3.21 7.88 21.24
CA TYR A 135 3.46 9.31 21.41
C TYR A 135 2.29 10.10 20.82
N GLU A 136 1.82 11.11 21.54
CA GLU A 136 0.71 11.98 21.12
C GLU A 136 0.98 13.39 21.64
N SER A 137 0.77 14.40 20.80
CA SER A 137 1.03 15.78 21.16
C SER A 137 0.19 16.74 20.33
N VAL A 138 -0.24 17.83 20.96
CA VAL A 138 -0.99 18.92 20.33
C VAL A 138 -0.04 20.10 20.13
N VAL A 139 0.02 20.64 18.92
CA VAL A 139 0.86 21.78 18.56
C VAL A 139 0.07 23.06 18.79
N HIS A 140 0.66 24.04 19.45
CA HIS A 140 0.05 25.36 19.59
C HIS A 140 -0.09 26.05 18.22
N CYS A 141 -1.24 26.67 17.98
CA CYS A 141 -1.46 27.57 16.86
C CYS A 141 -2.27 28.79 17.30
N ASP A 142 -1.90 29.95 16.76
CA ASP A 142 -2.62 31.20 17.01
C ASP A 142 -4.08 31.10 16.56
N LYS A 143 -4.97 31.75 17.31
CA LYS A 143 -6.40 31.80 16.97
C LYS A 143 -6.65 32.31 15.54
N SER A 144 -5.86 33.24 15.05
CA SER A 144 -5.98 33.78 13.69
C SER A 144 -5.77 32.73 12.59
N ILE A 145 -4.96 31.70 12.85
CA ILE A 145 -4.77 30.57 11.93
C ILE A 145 -5.99 29.65 11.97
N LEU A 146 -6.49 29.35 13.17
CA LEU A 146 -7.66 28.50 13.37
C LEU A 146 -8.94 29.14 12.81
N ASP A 147 -9.07 30.46 12.91
CA ASP A 147 -10.17 31.24 12.32
C ASP A 147 -10.15 31.21 10.78
N GLY A 148 -9.01 30.80 10.17
CA GLY A 148 -8.85 30.66 8.72
C GLY A 148 -9.15 29.26 8.18
N MET A 149 -9.54 28.32 9.04
CA MET A 149 -9.94 26.96 8.62
C MET A 149 -11.24 26.99 7.81
N ASP A 150 -11.45 25.97 6.97
CA ASP A 150 -12.73 25.80 6.29
C ASP A 150 -13.84 25.31 7.24
N ASP A 151 -15.09 25.41 6.81
CA ASP A 151 -16.26 25.03 7.61
C ASP A 151 -16.19 23.60 8.15
N TRP A 152 -15.60 22.68 7.37
CA TRP A 152 -15.47 21.28 7.76
C TRP A 152 -14.46 21.11 8.88
N CYS A 153 -13.28 21.72 8.76
CA CYS A 153 -12.26 21.71 9.81
C CYS A 153 -12.74 22.38 11.09
N VAL A 154 -13.48 23.50 10.99
CA VAL A 154 -14.06 24.19 12.15
C VAL A 154 -15.06 23.29 12.89
N GLU A 155 -15.99 22.66 12.17
CA GLU A 155 -16.98 21.75 12.77
C GLU A 155 -16.29 20.52 13.37
N HIS A 156 -15.41 19.89 12.61
CA HIS A 156 -14.75 18.65 12.99
C HIS A 156 -13.89 18.84 14.25
N HIS A 157 -12.95 19.79 14.20
CA HIS A 157 -12.02 20.05 15.31
C HIS A 157 -12.70 20.69 16.51
N GLY A 158 -13.79 21.44 16.29
CA GLY A 158 -14.63 21.95 17.36
C GLY A 158 -15.35 20.83 18.11
N SER A 159 -15.95 19.89 17.37
CA SER A 159 -16.71 18.77 17.95
C SER A 159 -15.84 17.77 18.71
N SER A 160 -14.60 17.56 18.29
CA SER A 160 -13.61 16.71 18.99
C SER A 160 -12.96 17.41 20.20
N GLY A 161 -13.16 18.72 20.34
CA GLY A 161 -12.48 19.57 21.32
C GLY A 161 -11.03 19.89 20.98
N LEU A 162 -10.54 19.49 19.80
CA LEU A 162 -9.17 19.73 19.37
C LEU A 162 -8.85 21.23 19.24
N THR A 163 -9.78 22.03 18.72
CA THR A 163 -9.57 23.49 18.60
C THR A 163 -9.22 24.12 19.95
N GLN A 164 -9.89 23.71 21.02
CA GLN A 164 -9.61 24.22 22.36
C GLN A 164 -8.24 23.75 22.88
N LYS A 165 -7.92 22.46 22.70
CA LYS A 165 -6.61 21.90 23.08
C LYS A 165 -5.45 22.61 22.37
N VAL A 166 -5.63 22.99 21.10
CA VAL A 166 -4.61 23.71 20.32
C VAL A 166 -4.35 25.10 20.89
N LEU A 167 -5.42 25.83 21.23
CA LEU A 167 -5.31 27.15 21.85
C LEU A 167 -4.66 27.09 23.25
N GLU A 168 -4.94 26.03 24.00
CA GLU A 168 -4.39 25.81 25.34
C GLU A 168 -2.98 25.20 25.34
N SER A 169 -2.57 24.56 24.24
CA SER A 169 -1.24 23.98 24.12
C SER A 169 -0.18 25.07 24.23
N SER A 170 0.90 24.78 24.96
CA SER A 170 2.08 25.64 25.07
C SER A 170 3.24 25.14 24.21
N LYS A 171 3.06 24.03 23.47
CA LYS A 171 4.14 23.40 22.72
C LYS A 171 4.26 23.98 21.32
N SER A 172 5.47 24.45 20.97
CA SER A 172 5.79 24.86 19.61
C SER A 172 5.97 23.65 18.68
N THR A 173 5.89 23.87 17.37
CA THR A 173 6.17 22.86 16.35
C THR A 173 7.54 22.21 16.55
N GLU A 174 8.57 22.99 16.88
CA GLU A 174 9.93 22.50 17.11
C GLU A 174 10.04 21.60 18.34
N GLN A 175 9.34 21.96 19.42
CA GLN A 175 9.30 21.14 20.64
C GLN A 175 8.61 19.80 20.37
N VAL A 176 7.48 19.82 19.65
CA VAL A 176 6.78 18.59 19.25
C VAL A 176 7.64 17.73 18.33
N GLU A 177 8.42 18.33 17.44
CA GLU A 177 9.39 17.61 16.60
C GLU A 177 10.49 16.94 17.43
N ASP A 178 11.07 17.68 18.39
CA ASP A 178 12.13 17.17 19.27
C ASP A 178 11.66 15.97 20.08
N GLU A 179 10.48 16.08 20.69
CA GLU A 179 9.84 15.03 21.47
C GLU A 179 9.54 13.79 20.60
N LEU A 180 8.93 13.98 19.43
CA LEU A 180 8.64 12.89 18.49
C LEU A 180 9.92 12.20 18.00
N LEU A 181 10.94 12.98 17.65
CA LEU A 181 12.23 12.44 17.20
C LEU A 181 12.90 11.64 18.32
N ALA A 182 12.84 12.11 19.56
CA ALA A 182 13.38 11.41 20.72
C ALA A 182 12.63 10.08 20.94
N TYR A 183 11.30 10.09 20.86
CA TYR A 183 10.47 8.88 20.93
C TYR A 183 10.86 7.86 19.84
N VAL A 184 10.94 8.29 18.57
CA VAL A 184 11.30 7.41 17.46
C VAL A 184 12.72 6.86 17.63
N LYS A 185 13.71 7.67 18.04
CA LYS A 185 15.10 7.23 18.24
C LYS A 185 15.27 6.28 19.41
N ARG A 186 14.48 6.45 20.47
CA ARG A 186 14.49 5.54 21.63
C ARG A 186 14.15 4.11 21.21
N LEU A 187 13.23 3.94 20.28
CA LEU A 187 12.75 2.63 19.81
C LEU A 187 13.49 2.16 18.53
N ILE A 188 13.87 3.08 17.67
CA ILE A 188 14.54 2.84 16.38
C ILE A 188 15.78 3.76 16.29
N PRO A 189 16.89 3.42 16.96
CA PRO A 189 18.08 4.28 17.00
C PRO A 189 18.77 4.43 15.64
N ASP A 190 18.68 3.39 14.81
CA ASP A 190 19.29 3.36 13.47
C ASP A 190 18.51 4.21 12.45
N LYS A 191 19.21 5.11 11.78
CA LYS A 191 18.65 5.90 10.66
C LYS A 191 18.22 4.98 9.51
N ARG A 192 17.16 5.39 8.79
CA ARG A 192 16.66 4.77 7.56
C ARG A 192 16.23 3.30 7.75
N LYS A 193 15.73 2.95 8.93
CA LYS A 193 15.16 1.63 9.24
C LYS A 193 13.64 1.64 9.32
N GLY A 194 13.07 2.56 10.11
CA GLY A 194 11.63 2.73 10.26
C GLY A 194 10.97 3.18 8.97
N VAL A 195 9.86 2.55 8.60
CA VAL A 195 9.04 2.93 7.43
C VAL A 195 7.79 3.63 7.93
N LEU A 196 7.51 4.83 7.42
CA LEU A 196 6.31 5.60 7.76
C LEU A 196 5.05 4.87 7.24
N ALA A 197 4.00 4.79 8.05
CA ALA A 197 2.77 4.10 7.71
C ALA A 197 1.52 4.80 8.24
N GLY A 198 0.38 4.53 7.60
CA GLY A 198 -0.92 5.09 7.96
C GLY A 198 -1.90 4.99 6.81
N ASN A 199 -3.15 5.41 7.03
CA ASN A 199 -4.11 5.61 5.96
C ASN A 199 -3.80 6.93 5.25
N SER A 200 -3.61 6.91 3.93
CA SER A 200 -3.35 8.13 3.14
C SER A 200 -2.12 8.90 3.64
N VAL A 201 -1.16 8.19 4.25
CA VAL A 201 -0.01 8.76 4.96
C VAL A 201 0.94 9.60 4.09
N HIS A 202 0.76 9.55 2.77
CA HIS A 202 1.42 10.47 1.87
C HIS A 202 1.06 11.94 2.15
N MET A 203 -0.17 12.22 2.61
CA MET A 203 -0.60 13.56 3.00
C MET A 203 0.12 14.02 4.27
N ASP A 204 0.10 13.22 5.34
CA ASP A 204 0.83 13.49 6.58
C ASP A 204 2.31 13.74 6.28
N ARG A 205 2.91 12.86 5.46
CA ARG A 205 4.32 12.97 5.07
C ARG A 205 4.63 14.31 4.39
N ILE A 206 3.74 14.85 3.58
CA ILE A 206 3.97 16.13 2.89
C ILE A 206 4.03 17.28 3.91
N PHE A 207 3.15 17.29 4.91
CA PHE A 207 3.22 18.28 6.00
C PHE A 207 4.47 18.07 6.87
N MET A 208 4.75 16.83 7.26
CA MET A 208 5.93 16.48 8.07
C MET A 208 7.25 16.79 7.38
N LEU A 209 7.33 16.78 6.04
CA LEU A 209 8.53 17.20 5.32
C LEU A 209 8.87 18.68 5.57
N ARG A 210 7.86 19.51 5.81
CA ARG A 210 8.01 20.94 6.09
C ARG A 210 8.17 21.21 7.58
N GLU A 211 7.35 20.58 8.41
CA GLU A 211 7.25 20.90 9.84
C GLU A 211 8.08 19.97 10.74
N PHE A 212 8.26 18.71 10.37
CA PHE A 212 9.04 17.70 11.12
C PHE A 212 10.19 17.09 10.28
N PRO A 213 11.04 17.92 9.61
CA PRO A 213 12.03 17.44 8.66
C PRO A 213 13.09 16.50 9.27
N ARG A 214 13.42 16.65 10.55
CA ARG A 214 14.40 15.82 11.26
C ARG A 214 13.84 14.43 11.54
N VAL A 215 12.54 14.32 11.82
CA VAL A 215 11.83 13.03 11.93
C VAL A 215 11.85 12.32 10.58
N ILE A 216 11.41 12.99 9.50
CA ILE A 216 11.38 12.39 8.16
C ILE A 216 12.78 11.98 7.69
N SER A 217 13.81 12.77 7.99
CA SER A 217 15.20 12.45 7.65
C SER A 217 15.74 11.22 8.38
N HIS A 218 15.18 10.88 9.55
CA HIS A 218 15.53 9.68 10.31
C HIS A 218 14.86 8.42 9.75
N LEU A 219 13.67 8.57 9.16
CA LEU A 219 12.90 7.46 8.58
C LEU A 219 13.39 7.05 7.19
N PHE A 220 12.92 5.90 6.72
CA PHE A 220 13.15 5.44 5.35
C PHE A 220 12.27 6.24 4.38
N TYR A 221 12.71 6.38 3.12
CA TYR A 221 12.01 7.22 2.14
C TYR A 221 10.67 6.65 1.66
N ARG A 222 10.48 5.33 1.77
CA ARG A 222 9.22 4.66 1.38
C ARG A 222 8.18 4.81 2.47
N ILE A 223 6.92 4.63 2.08
CA ILE A 223 5.77 4.59 2.97
C ILE A 223 5.03 3.27 2.81
N ILE A 224 4.30 2.88 3.85
CA ILE A 224 3.24 1.87 3.79
C ILE A 224 1.91 2.62 3.87
N ASP A 225 1.32 2.88 2.71
CA ASP A 225 0.02 3.53 2.64
C ASP A 225 -1.10 2.48 2.57
N VAL A 226 -1.84 2.34 3.67
CA VAL A 226 -2.91 1.35 3.79
C VAL A 226 -4.05 1.65 2.82
N SER A 227 -4.28 2.93 2.51
CA SER A 227 -5.32 3.35 1.56
C SER A 227 -4.98 2.90 0.13
N SER A 228 -3.69 2.68 -0.20
CA SER A 228 -3.32 2.09 -1.49
C SER A 228 -3.83 0.65 -1.61
N ILE A 229 -3.70 -0.16 -0.56
CA ILE A 229 -4.21 -1.55 -0.55
C ILE A 229 -5.74 -1.55 -0.60
N MET A 230 -6.37 -0.64 0.14
CA MET A 230 -7.82 -0.45 0.12
C MET A 230 -8.34 -0.15 -1.29
N GLU A 231 -7.77 0.83 -2.00
CA GLU A 231 -8.22 1.20 -3.35
C GLU A 231 -7.99 0.08 -4.37
N VAL A 232 -6.90 -0.69 -4.22
CA VAL A 232 -6.66 -1.87 -5.07
C VAL A 232 -7.67 -2.98 -4.76
N SER A 233 -7.92 -3.27 -3.48
CA SER A 233 -8.89 -4.28 -3.04
C SER A 233 -10.30 -3.98 -3.55
N PHE A 234 -10.76 -2.73 -3.44
CA PHE A 234 -12.07 -2.31 -3.95
C PHE A 234 -12.27 -2.55 -5.45
N ARG A 235 -11.19 -2.46 -6.26
CA ARG A 235 -11.26 -2.66 -7.72
C ARG A 235 -11.01 -4.10 -8.14
N HIS A 236 -10.10 -4.77 -7.45
CA HIS A 236 -9.66 -6.13 -7.79
C HIS A 236 -10.61 -7.20 -7.22
N ASN A 237 -11.16 -6.98 -6.03
CA ASN A 237 -12.05 -7.92 -5.35
C ASN A 237 -13.16 -7.16 -4.58
N PRO A 238 -14.17 -6.63 -5.30
CA PRO A 238 -15.23 -5.81 -4.71
C PRO A 238 -16.07 -6.57 -3.68
N ASP A 239 -16.29 -7.88 -3.88
CA ASP A 239 -17.05 -8.72 -2.96
C ASP A 239 -16.35 -8.82 -1.60
N LEU A 240 -15.04 -9.08 -1.59
CA LEU A 240 -14.26 -9.08 -0.35
C LEU A 240 -14.22 -7.68 0.27
N ALA A 241 -14.07 -6.62 -0.54
CA ALA A 241 -14.05 -5.27 -0.03
C ALA A 241 -15.39 -4.86 0.62
N SER A 242 -16.52 -5.46 0.20
CA SER A 242 -17.85 -5.19 0.75
C SER A 242 -18.03 -5.66 2.20
N VAL A 243 -17.24 -6.65 2.64
CA VAL A 243 -17.27 -7.22 4.00
C VAL A 243 -16.20 -6.62 4.92
N PHE A 244 -15.46 -5.62 4.45
CA PHE A 244 -14.47 -4.93 5.27
C PHE A 244 -15.14 -4.25 6.49
N PRO A 245 -14.64 -4.45 7.72
CA PRO A 245 -15.20 -3.82 8.91
C PRO A 245 -15.28 -2.29 8.78
N ARG A 246 -16.45 -1.72 9.08
CA ARG A 246 -16.60 -0.26 9.07
C ARG A 246 -15.77 0.35 10.21
N LYS A 247 -15.08 1.45 9.91
CA LYS A 247 -14.42 2.31 10.91
C LYS A 247 -15.43 2.75 11.97
N LYS A 248 -15.04 2.75 13.24
CA LYS A 248 -15.89 3.16 14.36
C LYS A 248 -16.01 4.69 14.42
N GLY A 249 -15.02 5.41 13.90
CA GLY A 249 -15.09 6.87 13.70
C GLY A 249 -15.04 7.65 15.01
N ALA A 250 -14.10 7.32 15.91
CA ALA A 250 -13.90 8.10 17.13
C ALA A 250 -13.16 9.42 16.88
N HIS A 251 -12.64 9.65 15.66
CA HIS A 251 -12.07 10.92 15.19
C HIS A 251 -11.01 11.51 16.13
N THR A 252 -10.12 10.65 16.61
CA THR A 252 -8.88 11.08 17.29
C THR A 252 -7.71 10.46 16.56
N ALA A 253 -6.59 11.18 16.48
CA ALA A 253 -5.42 10.71 15.74
C ALA A 253 -4.96 9.31 16.21
N ARG A 254 -5.01 9.06 17.52
CA ARG A 254 -4.70 7.74 18.09
C ARG A 254 -5.66 6.65 17.64
N SER A 255 -6.97 6.89 17.69
CA SER A 255 -7.97 5.91 17.25
C SER A 255 -7.78 5.58 15.77
N ASP A 256 -7.51 6.59 14.96
CA ASP A 256 -7.37 6.45 13.51
C ASP A 256 -6.11 5.66 13.12
N ILE A 257 -5.01 5.79 13.88
CA ILE A 257 -3.83 4.91 13.75
C ILE A 257 -4.19 3.46 14.11
N LEU A 258 -4.86 3.22 15.25
CA LEU A 258 -5.21 1.86 15.67
C LEU A 258 -6.14 1.18 14.67
N GLU A 259 -7.09 1.93 14.09
CA GLU A 259 -7.91 1.46 12.99
C GLU A 259 -7.10 1.19 11.71
N SER A 260 -6.10 2.00 11.40
CA SER A 260 -5.18 1.79 10.27
C SER A 260 -4.36 0.50 10.42
N ILE A 261 -3.85 0.23 11.63
CA ILE A 261 -3.13 -1.01 11.97
C ILE A 261 -4.07 -2.22 11.82
N ALA A 262 -5.27 -2.13 12.40
CA ALA A 262 -6.28 -3.18 12.30
C ALA A 262 -6.69 -3.45 10.85
N GLN A 263 -6.82 -2.40 10.04
CA GLN A 263 -7.13 -2.52 8.62
C GLN A 263 -6.00 -3.25 7.86
N LEU A 264 -4.73 -2.91 8.11
CA LEU A 264 -3.62 -3.62 7.46
C LEU A 264 -3.52 -5.09 7.92
N LYS A 265 -3.79 -5.38 9.20
CA LYS A 265 -3.91 -6.76 9.70
C LYS A 265 -5.01 -7.52 8.95
N TRP A 266 -6.16 -6.89 8.76
CA TRP A 266 -7.27 -7.50 8.02
C TRP A 266 -6.89 -7.82 6.57
N TYR A 267 -6.21 -6.90 5.86
CA TYR A 267 -5.72 -7.17 4.50
C TYR A 267 -4.68 -8.29 4.47
N ARG A 268 -3.78 -8.35 5.46
CA ARG A 268 -2.79 -9.44 5.58
C ARG A 268 -3.45 -10.80 5.71
N GLU A 269 -4.58 -10.87 6.39
CA GLU A 269 -5.30 -12.12 6.67
C GLU A 269 -6.24 -12.55 5.53
N HIS A 270 -6.94 -11.60 4.91
CA HIS A 270 -8.05 -11.91 3.99
C HIS A 270 -7.77 -11.61 2.52
N TYR A 271 -6.84 -10.70 2.21
CA TYR A 271 -6.62 -10.21 0.85
C TYR A 271 -5.25 -10.56 0.29
N LEU A 272 -4.21 -10.50 1.12
CA LEU A 272 -2.86 -10.91 0.75
C LEU A 272 -2.71 -12.43 0.94
N LYS A 273 -1.78 -13.02 0.18
CA LYS A 273 -1.46 -14.46 0.33
C LYS A 273 -1.11 -14.78 1.78
N SER A 274 -1.73 -15.82 2.30
CA SER A 274 -1.38 -16.40 3.59
C SER A 274 0.06 -16.91 3.61
N ALA A 275 0.58 -17.17 4.80
CA ALA A 275 1.91 -17.75 4.97
C ALA A 275 2.02 -19.14 4.32
N GLN A 276 0.95 -19.93 4.37
CA GLN A 276 0.90 -21.25 3.74
C GLN A 276 0.92 -21.14 2.21
N GLU A 277 0.02 -20.36 1.61
CA GLU A 277 -0.01 -20.16 0.16
C GLU A 277 1.32 -19.60 -0.36
N THR A 278 1.95 -18.72 0.42
CA THR A 278 3.28 -18.20 0.09
C THR A 278 4.35 -19.29 0.12
N ARG A 279 4.38 -20.14 1.16
CA ARG A 279 5.34 -21.25 1.25
C ARG A 279 5.20 -22.21 0.07
N GLU A 280 3.98 -22.67 -0.19
CA GLU A 280 3.69 -23.59 -1.30
C GLU A 280 4.05 -22.98 -2.65
N PHE A 281 3.72 -21.70 -2.88
CA PHE A 281 4.09 -21.01 -4.11
C PHE A 281 5.61 -20.90 -4.27
N VAL A 282 6.33 -20.53 -3.21
CA VAL A 282 7.79 -20.39 -3.23
C VAL A 282 8.48 -21.74 -3.48
N GLU A 283 8.01 -22.81 -2.84
CA GLU A 283 8.53 -24.17 -3.07
C GLU A 283 8.34 -24.61 -4.52
N ARG A 284 7.13 -24.45 -5.07
CA ARG A 284 6.87 -24.75 -6.49
C ARG A 284 7.79 -23.96 -7.43
N GLN A 285 8.00 -22.67 -7.17
CA GLN A 285 8.87 -21.84 -8.00
C GLN A 285 10.36 -22.25 -7.89
N ARG A 286 10.82 -22.66 -6.71
CA ARG A 286 12.21 -23.13 -6.52
C ARG A 286 12.47 -24.42 -7.31
N LEU A 287 11.55 -25.38 -7.24
CA LEU A 287 11.65 -26.64 -7.99
C LEU A 287 11.70 -26.39 -9.50
N GLN A 288 10.80 -25.54 -10.02
CA GLN A 288 10.79 -25.18 -11.45
C GLN A 288 12.10 -24.53 -11.92
N ASN A 289 12.69 -23.66 -11.08
CA ASN A 289 13.95 -23.00 -11.41
C ASN A 289 15.15 -23.97 -11.36
N GLU A 290 15.13 -24.94 -10.47
CA GLU A 290 16.16 -25.99 -10.39
C GLU A 290 16.07 -26.94 -11.60
N ASP A 291 14.87 -27.36 -11.99
CA ASP A 291 14.64 -28.18 -13.19
C ASP A 291 15.05 -27.44 -14.48
N GLY A 292 14.78 -26.12 -14.56
CA GLY A 292 15.21 -25.27 -15.68
C GLY A 292 16.73 -25.15 -15.78
N GLN A 293 17.44 -24.99 -14.65
CA GLN A 293 18.91 -24.94 -14.63
C GLN A 293 19.55 -26.30 -14.95
N ILE A 294 18.93 -27.41 -14.55
CA ILE A 294 19.38 -28.76 -14.94
C ILE A 294 19.14 -29.00 -16.44
N ALA A 295 18.02 -28.53 -17.00
CA ALA A 295 17.74 -28.63 -18.43
C ALA A 295 18.71 -27.78 -19.28
N GLU A 296 19.01 -26.55 -18.87
CA GLU A 296 19.99 -25.69 -19.56
C GLU A 296 21.43 -26.23 -19.47
N SER A 297 21.85 -26.70 -18.29
CA SER A 297 23.19 -27.30 -18.11
C SER A 297 23.34 -28.68 -18.78
N GLY A 298 22.25 -29.45 -18.89
CA GLY A 298 22.19 -30.69 -19.66
C GLY A 298 22.19 -30.47 -21.18
N SER A 299 21.63 -29.35 -21.66
CA SER A 299 21.70 -28.96 -23.06
C SER A 299 23.10 -28.44 -23.44
N ALA A 300 23.80 -27.75 -22.54
CA ALA A 300 25.18 -27.31 -22.75
C ALA A 300 26.21 -28.47 -22.81
N LYS A 301 25.87 -29.65 -22.25
CA LYS A 301 26.70 -30.87 -22.32
C LYS A 301 26.36 -31.80 -23.49
N LYS A 302 25.39 -31.47 -24.33
CA LYS A 302 25.01 -32.28 -25.51
C LYS A 302 25.82 -31.98 -26.79
N SER A 303 26.99 -31.36 -26.65
CA SER A 303 27.99 -31.22 -27.70
C SER A 303 29.29 -31.96 -27.38
N SER A 304 29.22 -33.22 -26.94
CA SER A 304 30.27 -34.22 -27.16
C SER A 304 29.81 -35.63 -26.77
N ASN A 305 29.59 -36.46 -27.79
CA ASN A 305 29.56 -37.94 -27.87
C ASN A 305 28.83 -38.78 -26.81
N GLY A 306 27.88 -39.61 -27.28
CA GLY A 306 27.54 -40.91 -26.68
C GLY A 306 26.10 -41.11 -26.22
N SER A 307 25.14 -41.20 -27.16
CA SER A 307 23.83 -41.85 -26.97
C SER A 307 24.04 -43.36 -26.72
N GLU A 308 23.40 -44.05 -25.77
CA GLU A 308 22.03 -44.58 -25.92
C GLU A 308 21.40 -45.12 -24.60
N GLY A 309 22.00 -44.95 -23.42
CA GLY A 309 21.52 -45.63 -22.19
C GLY A 309 20.51 -44.88 -21.29
N LEU A 310 20.46 -43.54 -21.35
CA LEU A 310 19.84 -42.74 -20.27
C LEU A 310 18.37 -42.37 -20.50
N THR A 311 17.89 -42.45 -21.75
CA THR A 311 16.52 -42.05 -22.12
C THR A 311 15.46 -43.05 -21.64
N GLY A 312 15.80 -44.33 -21.46
CA GLY A 312 14.89 -45.35 -20.93
C GLY A 312 14.60 -45.20 -19.43
N VAL A 313 15.60 -44.78 -18.64
CA VAL A 313 15.49 -44.66 -17.18
C VAL A 313 14.60 -43.47 -16.79
N ILE A 314 14.72 -42.35 -17.50
CA ILE A 314 13.91 -41.15 -17.23
C ILE A 314 12.43 -41.36 -17.63
N LYS A 315 12.17 -42.20 -18.63
CA LYS A 315 10.80 -42.56 -19.03
C LYS A 315 10.11 -43.44 -17.97
N GLY A 316 10.83 -44.42 -17.41
CA GLY A 316 10.30 -45.31 -16.36
C GLY A 316 9.97 -44.62 -15.03
N ILE A 317 10.68 -43.55 -14.67
CA ILE A 317 10.41 -42.75 -13.46
C ILE A 317 9.15 -41.88 -13.63
N ARG A 318 8.94 -41.29 -14.82
CA ARG A 318 7.74 -40.49 -15.12
C ARG A 318 6.46 -41.34 -15.14
N GLU A 319 6.53 -42.57 -15.63
CA GLU A 319 5.39 -43.51 -15.63
C GLU A 319 5.06 -44.02 -14.22
N SER A 320 6.07 -44.17 -13.34
CA SER A 320 5.87 -44.59 -11.95
C SER A 320 5.22 -43.51 -11.07
N ILE A 321 5.48 -42.23 -11.34
CA ILE A 321 4.89 -41.09 -10.59
C ILE A 321 3.45 -40.82 -11.03
N ALA A 322 3.12 -41.01 -12.31
CA ALA A 322 1.76 -40.86 -12.83
C ALA A 322 0.77 -41.91 -12.27
N GLY A 323 1.26 -43.06 -11.78
CA GLY A 323 0.44 -44.10 -11.14
C GLY A 323 0.02 -43.81 -9.70
N VAL A 324 0.64 -42.83 -9.02
CA VAL A 324 0.42 -42.54 -7.58
C VAL A 324 -0.59 -41.42 -7.36
N LEU A 325 -0.99 -40.70 -8.41
CA LEU A 325 -1.97 -39.62 -8.34
C LEU A 325 -3.16 -39.92 -9.27
N LYS A 326 -3.99 -40.89 -8.89
CA LYS A 326 -5.39 -40.94 -9.33
C LYS A 326 -6.27 -40.34 -8.21
N PRO A 327 -7.18 -39.40 -8.50
CA PRO A 327 -8.23 -39.03 -7.57
C PRO A 327 -9.13 -40.27 -7.34
N GLN A 328 -9.48 -40.57 -6.11
CA GLN A 328 -10.52 -41.56 -5.84
C GLN A 328 -11.89 -40.95 -6.16
N ASP A 329 -12.69 -41.75 -6.83
CA ASP A 329 -13.96 -41.41 -7.45
C ASP A 329 -15.07 -41.05 -6.45
N GLU A 330 -15.98 -40.27 -7.03
CA GLU A 330 -17.33 -39.88 -6.64
C GLU A 330 -18.12 -40.96 -5.86
N HIS A 331 -18.64 -40.58 -4.70
CA HIS A 331 -19.76 -41.29 -4.10
C HIS A 331 -21.08 -40.87 -4.76
N HIS A 332 -21.56 -41.78 -5.59
CA HIS A 332 -22.95 -41.91 -6.05
C HIS A 332 -23.92 -41.83 -4.85
N LEU A 333 -24.85 -40.87 -4.87
CA LEU A 333 -26.07 -40.92 -4.08
C LEU A 333 -27.24 -41.19 -5.04
N ASP A 334 -27.81 -42.37 -4.90
CA ASP A 334 -28.98 -42.81 -5.64
C ASP A 334 -30.22 -42.01 -5.26
N ARG A 335 -30.97 -41.65 -6.30
CA ARG A 335 -32.33 -41.13 -6.24
C ARG A 335 -33.29 -42.27 -5.89
N GLU A 336 -34.11 -42.08 -4.87
CA GLU A 336 -35.46 -42.64 -4.84
C GLU A 336 -36.49 -41.52 -4.94
N GLU A 337 -37.47 -41.74 -5.82
CA GLU A 337 -38.57 -40.86 -6.14
C GLU A 337 -39.79 -41.08 -5.21
N SER A 338 -40.35 -39.95 -4.74
CA SER A 338 -41.79 -39.63 -4.64
C SER A 338 -42.65 -40.26 -3.51
N PRO A 339 -43.85 -39.71 -3.14
CA PRO A 339 -44.56 -38.51 -3.63
C PRO A 339 -45.17 -37.56 -2.54
N SER A 340 -45.50 -36.33 -2.99
CA SER A 340 -46.67 -35.50 -2.64
C SER A 340 -46.99 -35.10 -1.19
N LYS A 341 -47.02 -33.78 -0.92
CA LYS A 341 -48.23 -33.01 -0.53
C LYS A 341 -47.91 -31.53 -0.33
N LYS A 342 -48.63 -30.66 -1.06
CA LYS A 342 -48.82 -29.22 -0.76
C LYS A 342 -49.79 -29.04 0.42
N PRO A 343 -49.71 -27.93 1.15
CA PRO A 343 -50.63 -26.78 0.92
C PRO A 343 -49.83 -25.45 0.89
N LYS A 344 -50.04 -24.44 0.03
CA LYS A 344 -51.18 -23.55 -0.28
C LYS A 344 -51.70 -22.71 0.90
N LEU A 345 -51.54 -21.38 0.73
CA LEU A 345 -52.34 -20.23 1.20
C LEU A 345 -52.12 -19.80 2.68
N ASP A 346 -52.07 -18.52 3.10
CA ASP A 346 -52.57 -17.22 2.59
C ASP A 346 -51.75 -16.04 3.22
N GLN A 347 -51.47 -14.95 2.49
CA GLN A 347 -52.08 -13.60 2.59
C GLN A 347 -52.10 -12.97 4.00
N GLU A 348 -51.26 -11.95 4.23
CA GLU A 348 -51.59 -10.49 4.23
C GLU A 348 -50.31 -9.65 4.22
#